data_AF-A0A3R9TRG7-F1
#
_entry.id   AF-A0A3R9TRG7-F1
#
_cell.length_a   1.000
_cell.length_b   1.000
_cell.length_c   1.000
_cell.angle_alpha   90.00
_cell.angle_beta   90.00
_cell.angle_gamma   90.00
#
_symmetry.space_group_name_H-M   'P 1'
#
loop_
_entity.id
_entity.type
_entity.pdbx_description
1 polymer ?
#
loop_
_entity_poly.entity_id
_entity_poly.type
_entity_poly.pdbx_seq_one_letter_code
_entity_poly.pdbx_strand_id
1 'polypeptide(L)'
;MNQVELIQTLPKAELHVHIEGTFEPELMFAIAQRNQIQIPYKSVEEVKQAYNFHNLQSFLDIYYAGANVLVHEQDFYDLAWAYFEKCAEDRVVHTEM
;
A
#
# COMPACT_ATOMS: atom_id res chain seq x y z
N MET A 1 -25.40 17.07 -3.75
CA MET A 1 -24.27 16.18 -3.45
C MET A 1 -24.73 14.76 -3.74
N ASN A 2 -24.07 14.07 -4.66
CA ASN A 2 -24.38 12.66 -4.94
C ASN A 2 -23.73 11.76 -3.87
N GLN A 3 -24.01 10.45 -3.90
CA GLN A 3 -23.50 9.51 -2.88
C GLN A 3 -21.97 9.45 -2.83
N VAL A 4 -21.29 9.52 -3.98
CA VAL A 4 -19.82 9.48 -4.06
C VAL A 4 -19.21 10.73 -3.43
N GLU A 5 -19.72 11.91 -3.78
CA GLU A 5 -19.30 13.19 -3.21
C GLU A 5 -19.51 13.23 -1.68
N LEU A 6 -20.62 12.65 -1.20
CA LEU A 6 -20.88 12.53 0.24
C LEU A 6 -19.83 11.63 0.91
N ILE A 7 -19.57 10.43 0.37
CA ILE A 7 -18.57 9.50 0.93
C ILE A 7 -17.19 10.16 0.97
N GLN A 8 -16.78 10.83 -0.11
CA GLN A 8 -15.48 11.51 -0.18
C GLN A 8 -15.34 12.61 0.87
N THR A 9 -16.42 13.35 1.16
CA THR A 9 -16.37 14.53 2.05
C THR A 9 -16.59 14.22 3.55
N LEU A 10 -17.03 13.01 3.91
CA LEU A 10 -17.19 12.63 5.31
C LEU A 10 -15.83 12.54 6.03
N PRO A 11 -15.68 13.04 7.26
CA PRO A 11 -14.54 12.71 8.11
C PRO A 11 -14.63 11.23 8.53
N LYS A 12 -13.51 10.50 8.46
CA LYS A 12 -13.45 9.05 8.70
C LYS A 12 -12.39 8.73 9.76
N ALA A 13 -12.61 7.64 10.49
CA ALA A 13 -11.56 7.00 11.27
C ALA A 13 -11.29 5.62 10.66
N GLU A 14 -10.03 5.30 10.40
CA GLU A 14 -9.62 3.99 9.92
C GLU A 14 -9.00 3.20 11.08
N LEU A 15 -9.67 2.13 11.49
CA LEU A 15 -9.32 1.37 12.70
C LEU A 15 -8.80 -0.04 12.39
N HIS A 16 -8.75 -0.39 11.11
CA HIS A 16 -8.19 -1.65 10.65
C HIS A 16 -7.49 -1.38 9.32
N VAL A 17 -6.18 -1.28 9.39
CA VAL A 17 -5.30 -1.22 8.23
C VAL A 17 -4.01 -1.96 8.57
N HIS A 18 -3.42 -2.60 7.56
CA HIS A 18 -2.05 -3.10 7.67
C HIS A 18 -1.19 -2.20 6.80
N ILE A 19 -0.17 -1.55 7.36
CA ILE A 19 0.61 -0.55 6.61
C ILE A 19 1.34 -1.18 5.42
N GLU A 20 1.80 -2.41 5.56
CA GLU A 20 2.43 -3.14 4.46
C GLU A 20 1.40 -3.54 3.38
N GLY A 21 0.10 -3.46 3.70
CA GLY A 21 -1.01 -3.62 2.76
C GLY A 21 -1.35 -2.35 1.98
N THR A 22 -0.81 -1.19 2.36
CA THR A 22 -0.95 0.08 1.61
C THR A 22 0.15 0.25 0.57
N PHE A 23 0.94 -0.81 0.34
CA PHE A 23 2.14 -0.75 -0.48
C PHE A 23 1.77 -0.78 -1.96
N GLU A 24 1.64 0.42 -2.55
CA GLU A 24 1.36 0.56 -3.97
C GLU A 24 2.49 -0.02 -4.83
N PRO A 25 2.16 -0.72 -5.95
CA PRO A 25 3.17 -1.33 -6.82
C PRO A 25 4.28 -0.40 -7.27
N GLU A 26 3.97 0.86 -7.57
CA GLU A 26 4.93 1.89 -7.97
C GLU A 26 5.97 2.16 -6.87
N LEU A 27 5.54 2.30 -5.61
CA LEU A 27 6.43 2.51 -4.47
C LEU A 27 7.25 1.25 -4.18
N MET A 28 6.64 0.07 -4.31
CA MET A 28 7.33 -1.21 -4.13
C MET A 28 8.51 -1.35 -5.09
N PHE A 29 8.31 -1.03 -6.37
CA PHE A 29 9.38 -1.04 -7.36
C PHE A 29 10.45 0.01 -7.07
N ALA A 30 10.06 1.23 -6.68
CA ALA A 30 11.01 2.29 -6.35
C ALA A 30 11.92 1.90 -5.18
N ILE A 31 11.36 1.31 -4.12
CA ILE A 31 12.10 0.84 -2.95
C ILE A 31 12.95 -0.39 -3.30
N ALA A 32 12.40 -1.38 -4.03
CA ALA A 32 13.15 -2.55 -4.48
C ALA A 32 14.38 -2.16 -5.31
N GLN A 33 14.22 -1.21 -6.23
CA GLN A 33 15.31 -0.67 -7.04
C GLN A 33 16.34 0.07 -6.18
N ARG A 34 15.88 0.93 -5.26
CA ARG A 34 16.76 1.66 -4.32
C ARG A 34 17.62 0.71 -3.49
N ASN A 35 17.02 -0.38 -3.01
CA ASN A 35 17.66 -1.36 -2.13
C ASN A 35 18.36 -2.49 -2.90
N GLN A 36 18.28 -2.51 -4.24
CA GLN A 36 18.84 -3.56 -5.10
C GLN A 36 18.32 -4.97 -4.77
N ILE A 37 17.06 -5.06 -4.34
CA ILE A 37 16.37 -6.32 -4.02
C ILE A 37 15.53 -6.73 -5.22
N GLN A 38 15.73 -7.97 -5.69
CA GLN A 38 14.89 -8.53 -6.75
C GLN A 38 13.54 -8.97 -6.17
N ILE A 39 12.46 -8.46 -6.77
CA ILE A 39 11.10 -8.95 -6.54
C ILE A 39 10.69 -9.87 -7.70
N PRO A 40 9.74 -10.80 -7.51
CA PRO A 40 9.37 -11.80 -8.52
C PRO A 40 8.56 -11.23 -9.70
N TYR A 41 8.56 -9.91 -9.89
CA TYR A 41 7.80 -9.17 -10.90
C TYR A 41 8.73 -8.28 -11.70
N LYS A 42 8.50 -8.20 -13.01
CA LYS A 42 9.35 -7.45 -13.95
C LYS A 42 8.83 -6.04 -14.22
N SER A 43 7.57 -5.76 -13.91
CA SER A 43 7.00 -4.42 -14.01
C SER A 43 5.85 -4.19 -13.02
N VAL A 44 5.48 -2.93 -12.86
CA VAL A 44 4.30 -2.48 -12.10
C VAL A 44 3.03 -3.17 -12.61
N GLU A 45 2.90 -3.33 -13.93
CA GLU A 45 1.77 -4.01 -14.57
C GLU A 45 1.69 -5.48 -14.18
N GLU A 46 2.83 -6.19 -14.08
CA GLU A 46 2.84 -7.58 -13.61
C GLU A 46 2.37 -7.70 -12.17
N VAL A 47 2.74 -6.77 -11.27
CA VAL A 47 2.22 -6.75 -9.89
C VAL A 47 0.72 -6.49 -9.87
N LYS A 48 0.23 -5.52 -10.65
CA LYS A 48 -1.21 -5.23 -10.75
C LYS A 48 -2.00 -6.43 -11.27
N GLN A 49 -1.44 -7.20 -12.22
CA GLN A 49 -2.06 -8.45 -12.69
C GLN A 49 -2.03 -9.54 -11.62
N ALA A 50 -0.98 -9.56 -10.77
CA ALA A 50 -0.85 -10.49 -9.67
C ALA A 50 -1.82 -10.21 -8.51
N TYR A 51 -2.41 -9.01 -8.43
CA TYR A 51 -3.49 -8.66 -7.48
C TYR A 51 -4.83 -9.32 -7.85
N ASN A 52 -4.79 -10.61 -8.17
CA ASN A 52 -5.92 -11.47 -8.47
C ASN A 52 -5.91 -12.67 -7.54
N PHE A 53 -6.50 -12.49 -6.36
CA PHE A 53 -6.41 -13.43 -5.25
C PHE A 53 -7.58 -14.42 -5.25
N HIS A 54 -7.31 -15.68 -4.92
CA HIS A 54 -8.33 -16.74 -4.83
C HIS A 54 -8.54 -17.25 -3.40
N ASN A 55 -7.66 -16.86 -2.47
CA ASN A 55 -7.79 -17.08 -1.02
C ASN A 55 -6.81 -16.14 -0.28
N LEU A 56 -6.86 -16.18 1.06
CA LEU A 56 -5.96 -15.40 1.91
C LEU A 56 -4.48 -15.69 1.64
N GLN A 57 -4.10 -16.95 1.43
CA GLN A 57 -2.69 -17.32 1.21
C GLN A 57 -2.15 -16.68 -0.07
N SER A 58 -2.92 -16.70 -1.16
CA SER A 58 -2.53 -16.09 -2.44
C SER A 58 -2.33 -14.57 -2.35
N PHE A 59 -3.03 -13.90 -1.42
CA PHE A 59 -2.77 -12.51 -1.08
C PHE A 59 -1.48 -12.37 -0.26
N LEU A 60 -1.32 -13.19 0.78
CA LEU A 60 -0.17 -13.14 1.68
C LEU A 60 1.16 -13.39 0.96
N ASP A 61 1.18 -14.23 -0.07
CA ASP A 61 2.39 -14.52 -0.85
C ASP A 61 2.96 -13.23 -1.50
N ILE A 62 2.10 -12.36 -2.03
CA ILE A 62 2.52 -11.07 -2.61
C ILE A 62 2.83 -10.05 -1.53
N TYR A 63 2.00 -10.00 -0.50
CA TYR A 63 2.18 -9.12 0.65
C TYR A 63 3.58 -9.28 1.27
N TYR A 64 4.01 -10.51 1.54
CA TYR A 64 5.33 -10.78 2.10
C TYR A 64 6.47 -10.52 1.11
N ALA A 65 6.25 -10.77 -0.18
CA ALA A 65 7.24 -10.41 -1.22
C ALA A 65 7.48 -8.89 -1.26
N GLY A 66 6.41 -8.09 -1.10
CA GLY A 66 6.49 -6.64 -0.95
C GLY A 66 7.20 -6.24 0.34
N ALA A 67 6.76 -6.75 1.49
CA ALA A 67 7.36 -6.40 2.79
C ALA A 67 8.88 -6.67 2.85
N ASN A 68 9.38 -7.69 2.14
CA ASN A 68 10.80 -8.01 2.08
C ASN A 68 11.68 -6.90 1.47
N VAL A 69 11.12 -5.92 0.75
CA VAL A 69 11.91 -4.81 0.19
C VAL A 69 12.14 -3.68 1.19
N LEU A 70 11.41 -3.66 2.31
CA LEU A 70 11.53 -2.66 3.38
C LEU A 70 12.68 -3.04 4.32
N VAL A 71 13.83 -2.39 4.19
CA VAL A 71 15.07 -2.77 4.90
C VAL A 71 15.62 -1.62 5.74
N HIS A 72 15.51 -0.40 5.23
CA HIS A 72 16.05 0.81 5.83
C HIS A 72 14.92 1.67 6.40
N GLU A 73 15.24 2.49 7.41
CA GLU A 73 14.29 3.41 8.05
C GLU A 73 13.52 4.27 7.02
N GLN A 74 14.20 4.74 5.99
CA GLN A 74 13.59 5.54 4.91
C GLN A 74 12.50 4.77 4.16
N ASP A 75 12.61 3.46 4.01
CA ASP A 75 11.59 2.64 3.33
C ASP A 75 10.27 2.64 4.11
N PHE A 76 10.36 2.50 5.43
CA PHE A 76 9.20 2.56 6.32
C PHE A 76 8.62 3.97 6.38
N TYR A 77 9.47 5.00 6.40
CA TYR A 77 9.03 6.40 6.33
C TYR A 77 8.23 6.64 5.04
N ASP A 78 8.77 6.27 3.88
CA ASP A 78 8.14 6.51 2.58
C ASP A 78 6.79 5.79 2.49
N LEU A 79 6.71 4.55 2.99
CA LEU A 79 5.47 3.77 3.03
C LEU A 79 4.41 4.43 3.93
N ALA A 80 4.77 4.77 5.17
CA ALA A 80 3.86 5.42 6.11
C ALA A 80 3.41 6.79 5.60
N TRP A 81 4.32 7.56 4.99
CA TRP A 81 4.02 8.88 4.46
C TRP A 81 3.04 8.80 3.28
N ALA A 82 3.26 7.88 2.34
CA ALA A 82 2.34 7.65 1.22
C ALA A 82 0.92 7.29 1.71
N TYR A 83 0.83 6.47 2.76
CA TYR A 83 -0.45 6.16 3.41
C TYR A 83 -1.12 7.40 4.02
N PHE A 84 -0.38 8.23 4.77
CA PHE A 84 -0.94 9.44 5.37
C PHE A 84 -1.38 10.49 4.35
N GLU A 85 -0.67 10.62 3.23
CA GLU A 85 -1.12 11.44 2.09
C GLU A 85 -2.48 10.93 1.59
N LYS A 86 -2.65 9.61 1.47
CA LYS A 86 -3.92 9.01 1.05
C LYS A 86 -5.04 9.22 2.07
N CYS A 87 -4.75 9.08 3.37
CA CYS A 87 -5.68 9.42 4.44
C CYS A 87 -6.18 10.86 4.32
N ALA A 88 -5.29 11.80 4.08
CA ALA A 88 -5.64 13.22 3.95
C ALA A 88 -6.55 13.47 2.73
N GLU A 89 -6.25 12.85 1.58
CA GLU A 89 -7.09 12.91 0.37
C GLU A 89 -8.50 12.37 0.63
N ASP A 90 -8.60 11.23 1.32
CA ASP A 90 -9.85 10.54 1.59
C ASP A 90 -10.52 10.99 2.91
N ARG A 91 -10.02 12.05 3.55
CA ARG A 91 -10.53 12.63 4.81
C ARG A 91 -10.61 11.63 5.96
N VAL A 92 -9.68 10.70 6.03
CA VAL A 92 -9.37 9.94 7.24
C VAL A 92 -8.64 10.87 8.19
N VAL A 93 -9.32 11.27 9.27
CA VAL A 93 -8.81 12.24 10.26
C VAL A 93 -8.16 11.57 11.47
N HIS A 94 -8.31 10.25 11.58
CA HIS A 94 -7.71 9.43 12.63
C HIS A 94 -7.44 8.04 12.06
N THR A 95 -6.28 7.47 12.39
CA THR A 95 -5.94 6.09 12.05
C THR A 95 -5.29 5.40 13.24
N GLU A 96 -5.62 4.12 13.43
CA GLU A 96 -4.97 3.21 14.37
C GLU A 96 -4.28 2.12 13.55
N MET A 97 -2.97 2.28 13.38
CA MET A 97 -2.08 1.47 12.55
C MET A 97 -1.01 0.80 13.40
#